data_AF-A0A396SD37-F1
#
_entry.id   AF-A0A396SD37-F1
#
_cell.length_a   1.000
_cell.length_b   1.000
_cell.length_c   1.000
_cell.angle_alpha   90.00
_cell.angle_beta   90.00
_cell.angle_gamma   90.00
#
_symmetry.space_group_name_H-M   'P 1'
#
loop_
_entity.id
_entity.type
_entity.pdbx_description
1 polymer ?
#
loop_
_entity_poly.entity_id
_entity_poly.type
_entity_poly.pdbx_seq_one_letter_code
_entity_poly.pdbx_strand_id
1 'polypeptide(L)'
;MGKKEKIKKLKNHAIADLHLVEIEYQQIVEKTFQVPDSYNWEELLNETELKGLYKVRKDRKYAALTVELYAIIEQLLKDIYHAFYDAAYIQTPDVNVILDLEGKLSSHVTFKNNTKLLADLRSIIVHEDFSLKKARKKENIDTNNRNLFKRLLKDVENYIKNIKLN
;
A
#
# COMPACT_ATOMS: atom_id res chain seq x y z
N MET A 1 19.31 -22.08 9.06
CA MET A 1 19.15 -20.64 9.35
C MET A 1 18.15 -20.49 10.49
N GLY A 2 18.50 -19.84 11.61
CA GLY A 2 17.59 -19.68 12.74
C GLY A 2 16.37 -18.81 12.40
N LYS A 3 15.23 -19.02 13.09
CA LYS A 3 13.98 -18.27 12.84
C LYS A 3 14.16 -16.74 12.88
N LYS A 4 15.01 -16.26 13.79
CA LYS A 4 15.39 -14.84 13.91
C LYS A 4 16.02 -14.28 12.63
N GLU A 5 16.94 -15.03 12.02
CA GLU A 5 17.60 -14.61 10.78
C GLU A 5 16.64 -14.71 9.58
N LYS A 6 15.79 -15.75 9.54
CA LYS A 6 14.74 -15.88 8.51
C LYS A 6 13.80 -14.67 8.53
N ILE A 7 13.30 -14.29 9.70
CA ILE A 7 12.37 -13.15 9.84
C ILE A 7 13.06 -11.82 9.55
N LYS A 8 14.33 -11.66 9.95
CA LYS A 8 15.13 -10.50 9.56
C LYS A 8 15.24 -10.37 8.04
N LYS A 9 15.49 -11.48 7.32
CA LYS A 9 15.54 -11.49 5.85
C LYS A 9 14.20 -11.11 5.22
N LEU A 10 13.08 -11.64 5.73
CA LEU A 10 11.73 -11.29 5.27
C LEU A 10 11.46 -9.79 5.45
N LYS A 11 11.78 -9.23 6.62
CA LYS A 11 11.67 -7.78 6.86
C LYS A 11 12.50 -6.96 5.89
N ASN A 12 13.75 -7.38 5.62
CA ASN A 12 14.62 -6.68 4.67
C ASN A 12 14.05 -6.70 3.24
N HIS A 13 13.47 -7.83 2.81
CA HIS A 13 12.81 -7.92 1.50
C HIS A 13 11.61 -6.98 1.43
N ALA A 14 10.74 -6.97 2.45
CA ALA A 14 9.59 -6.07 2.49
C ALA A 14 9.99 -4.59 2.51
N ILE A 15 11.09 -4.23 3.19
CA ILE A 15 11.64 -2.88 3.15
C ILE A 15 12.17 -2.55 1.75
N ALA A 16 12.89 -3.47 1.10
CA ALA A 16 13.37 -3.24 -0.26
C ALA A 16 12.21 -3.02 -1.24
N ASP A 17 11.14 -3.81 -1.12
CA ASP A 17 9.93 -3.65 -1.94
C ASP A 17 9.23 -2.31 -1.69
N LEU A 18 9.15 -1.89 -0.43
CA LEU A 18 8.65 -0.55 -0.06
C LEU A 18 9.45 0.58 -0.72
N HIS A 19 10.77 0.43 -0.86
CA HIS A 19 11.61 1.42 -1.56
C HIS A 19 11.32 1.45 -3.06
N LEU A 20 10.96 0.32 -3.68
CA LEU A 20 10.53 0.30 -5.09
C LEU A 20 9.24 1.09 -5.27
N VAL A 21 8.26 0.90 -4.37
CA VAL A 21 7.03 1.70 -4.33
C VAL A 21 7.33 3.19 -4.13
N GLU A 22 8.30 3.54 -3.29
CA GLU A 22 8.73 4.93 -3.13
C GLU A 22 9.31 5.52 -4.42
N ILE A 23 10.11 4.76 -5.17
CA ILE A 23 10.65 5.18 -6.47
C ILE A 23 9.51 5.45 -7.46
N GLU A 24 8.53 4.55 -7.56
CA GLU A 24 7.37 4.75 -8.43
C GLU A 24 6.54 5.98 -8.03
N TYR A 25 6.41 6.22 -6.72
CA TYR A 25 5.82 7.45 -6.21
C TYR A 25 6.57 8.70 -6.66
N GLN A 26 7.91 8.72 -6.57
CA GLN A 26 8.69 9.86 -7.05
C GLN A 26 8.47 10.09 -8.54
N GLN A 27 8.40 9.04 -9.36
CA GLN A 27 8.09 9.16 -10.79
C GLN A 27 6.72 9.81 -11.04
N ILE A 28 5.70 9.54 -10.21
CA ILE A 28 4.38 10.20 -10.29
C ILE A 28 4.46 11.69 -9.91
N VAL A 29 5.35 12.03 -8.98
CA VAL A 29 5.56 13.40 -8.50
C VAL A 29 6.33 14.21 -9.54
N GLU A 30 7.40 13.65 -10.10
CA GLU A 30 8.29 14.29 -11.07
C GLU A 30 7.65 14.42 -12.45
N LYS A 31 7.02 13.34 -12.95
CA LYS A 31 6.36 13.34 -14.27
C LYS A 31 4.97 13.94 -14.16
N THR A 32 4.94 15.27 -14.09
CA THR A 32 3.71 16.06 -14.17
C THR A 32 3.46 16.45 -15.62
N PHE A 33 2.31 16.05 -16.19
CA PHE A 33 1.81 16.50 -17.50
C PHE A 33 2.85 16.56 -18.63
N GLN A 34 3.39 15.40 -19.03
CA GLN A 34 4.03 15.28 -20.33
C GLN A 34 3.02 14.62 -21.26
N VAL A 35 2.44 15.42 -22.15
CA VAL A 35 1.66 14.93 -23.27
C VAL A 35 2.68 14.53 -24.34
N PRO A 36 2.73 13.25 -24.74
CA PRO A 36 3.60 12.87 -25.85
C PRO A 36 3.13 13.60 -27.11
N ASP A 37 4.02 14.33 -27.78
CA ASP A 37 3.75 15.01 -29.06
C ASP A 37 3.41 14.02 -30.19
N SER A 38 3.61 12.72 -29.95
CA SER A 38 3.43 11.64 -30.92
C SER A 38 1.97 11.22 -31.13
N TYR A 39 0.99 11.88 -30.52
CA TYR A 39 -0.41 11.50 -30.61
C TYR A 39 -1.30 12.73 -30.77
N ASN A 40 -2.19 12.72 -31.77
CA ASN A 40 -3.06 13.86 -32.05
C ASN A 40 -4.23 13.92 -31.06
N TRP A 41 -3.96 14.41 -29.84
CA TRP A 41 -4.96 14.54 -28.80
C TRP A 41 -6.09 15.51 -29.16
N GLU A 42 -5.81 16.49 -30.01
CA GLU A 42 -6.75 17.54 -30.42
C GLU A 42 -7.94 16.98 -31.21
N GLU A 43 -7.77 15.82 -31.87
CA GLU A 43 -8.86 15.11 -32.55
C GLU A 43 -9.82 14.40 -31.59
N LEU A 44 -9.41 14.12 -30.36
CA LEU A 44 -10.20 13.33 -29.40
C LEU A 44 -10.76 14.17 -28.25
N LEU A 45 -9.96 15.09 -27.72
CA LEU A 45 -10.26 15.79 -26.48
C LEU A 45 -9.71 17.21 -26.54
N ASN A 46 -10.49 18.15 -25.98
CA ASN A 46 -9.96 19.48 -25.74
C ASN A 46 -9.00 19.49 -24.53
N GLU A 47 -8.27 20.58 -24.37
CA GLU A 47 -7.25 20.73 -23.31
C GLU A 47 -7.83 20.53 -21.89
N THR A 48 -9.07 20.95 -21.66
CA THR A 48 -9.74 20.84 -20.35
C THR A 48 -10.06 19.39 -20.02
N GLU A 49 -10.59 18.64 -21.00
CA GLU A 49 -10.90 17.22 -20.87
C GLU A 49 -9.61 16.40 -20.65
N LEU A 50 -8.57 16.68 -21.43
CA LEU A 50 -7.27 16.05 -21.28
C LEU A 50 -6.69 16.30 -19.87
N LYS A 51 -6.73 17.56 -19.40
CA LYS A 51 -6.35 17.93 -18.03
C LYS A 51 -7.15 17.16 -16.97
N GLY A 52 -8.45 16.97 -17.21
CA GLY A 52 -9.33 16.15 -16.38
C GLY A 52 -8.87 14.70 -16.29
N LEU A 53 -8.60 14.06 -17.44
CA LEU A 53 -8.13 12.68 -17.51
C LEU A 53 -6.81 12.47 -16.77
N TYR A 54 -5.84 13.36 -16.93
CA TYR A 54 -4.58 13.27 -16.19
C TYR A 54 -4.78 13.34 -14.68
N LYS A 55 -5.67 14.21 -14.19
CA LYS A 55 -6.00 14.29 -12.75
C LYS A 55 -6.58 12.97 -12.24
N VAL A 56 -7.51 12.38 -13.00
CA VAL A 56 -8.10 11.07 -12.66
C VAL A 56 -7.06 9.95 -12.70
N ARG A 57 -6.22 9.90 -13.75
CA ARG A 57 -5.14 8.91 -13.85
C ARG A 57 -4.14 9.04 -12.71
N LYS A 58 -3.74 10.26 -12.35
CA LYS A 58 -2.85 10.51 -11.22
C LYS A 58 -3.46 10.02 -9.90
N ASP A 59 -4.74 10.28 -9.67
CA ASP A 59 -5.47 9.77 -8.50
C ASP A 59 -5.53 8.23 -8.45
N ARG A 60 -5.79 7.57 -9.59
CA ARG A 60 -5.75 6.09 -9.68
C ARG A 60 -4.37 5.51 -9.40
N LYS A 61 -3.30 6.17 -9.84
CA LYS A 61 -1.93 5.74 -9.50
C LYS A 61 -1.68 5.81 -7.99
N TYR A 62 -2.13 6.88 -7.32
CA TYR A 62 -2.08 6.95 -5.87
C TYR A 62 -2.89 5.83 -5.18
N ALA A 63 -4.07 5.50 -5.74
CA ALA A 63 -4.89 4.40 -5.24
C ALA A 63 -4.15 3.06 -5.37
N ALA A 64 -3.57 2.78 -6.54
CA ALA A 64 -2.78 1.58 -6.79
C ALA A 64 -1.61 1.46 -5.80
N LEU A 65 -0.78 2.50 -5.68
CA LEU A 65 0.34 2.46 -4.73
C LEU A 65 -0.13 2.26 -3.28
N THR A 66 -1.29 2.81 -2.90
CA THR A 66 -1.86 2.59 -1.55
C THR A 66 -2.27 1.14 -1.32
N VAL A 67 -2.79 0.46 -2.36
CA VAL A 67 -3.09 -0.97 -2.30
C VAL A 67 -1.81 -1.80 -2.20
N GLU A 68 -0.76 -1.43 -2.95
CA GLU A 68 0.56 -2.08 -2.86
C GLU A 68 1.14 -1.99 -1.44
N LEU A 69 1.02 -0.83 -0.77
CA LEU A 69 1.46 -0.70 0.63
C LEU A 69 0.77 -1.71 1.56
N TYR A 70 -0.53 -1.97 1.37
CA TYR A 70 -1.26 -2.98 2.13
C TYR A 70 -0.75 -4.39 1.79
N ALA A 71 -0.56 -4.68 0.50
CA ALA A 71 -0.09 -5.97 0.00
C ALA A 71 1.30 -6.33 0.56
N ILE A 72 2.22 -5.37 0.66
CA ILE A 72 3.56 -5.58 1.25
C ILE A 72 3.46 -6.09 2.69
N ILE A 73 2.61 -5.46 3.52
CA ILE A 73 2.41 -5.90 4.90
C ILE A 73 1.76 -7.27 4.94
N GLU A 74 0.71 -7.46 4.15
CA GLU A 74 -0.03 -8.72 4.08
C GLU A 74 0.89 -9.89 3.70
N GLN A 75 1.70 -9.74 2.66
CA GLN A 75 2.62 -10.77 2.20
C GLN A 75 3.72 -11.05 3.23
N LEU A 76 4.29 -10.00 3.85
CA LEU A 76 5.28 -10.17 4.92
C LEU A 76 4.71 -11.00 6.08
N LEU A 77 3.49 -10.72 6.51
CA LEU A 77 2.85 -11.45 7.60
C LEU A 77 2.53 -12.89 7.22
N LYS A 78 2.08 -13.15 5.98
CA LYS A 78 1.89 -14.51 5.45
C LYS A 78 3.19 -15.30 5.45
N ASP A 79 4.30 -14.68 5.05
CA ASP A 79 5.60 -15.33 5.02
C ASP A 79 6.14 -15.61 6.44
N ILE A 80 5.91 -14.69 7.38
CA ILE A 80 6.22 -14.89 8.80
C ILE A 80 5.37 -16.04 9.37
N TYR A 81 4.08 -16.07 9.05
CA TYR A 81 3.17 -17.16 9.45
C TYR A 81 3.67 -18.51 8.96
N HIS A 82 4.00 -18.61 7.67
CA HIS A 82 4.58 -19.82 7.12
C HIS A 82 5.91 -20.19 7.80
N ALA A 83 6.74 -19.23 8.19
CA ALA A 83 7.98 -19.50 8.92
C ALA A 83 7.78 -20.08 10.34
N PHE A 84 6.63 -19.85 10.98
CA PHE A 84 6.32 -20.38 12.30
C PHE A 84 5.58 -21.72 12.28
N TYR A 85 4.60 -21.84 11.39
CA TYR A 85 3.67 -22.97 11.37
C TYR A 85 3.93 -23.97 10.23
N ASP A 86 4.90 -23.68 9.34
CA ASP A 86 5.21 -24.48 8.15
C ASP A 86 3.98 -24.75 7.26
N ALA A 87 3.03 -23.82 7.29
CA ALA A 87 1.76 -23.91 6.60
C ALA A 87 1.42 -22.59 5.91
N ALA A 88 0.68 -22.66 4.80
CA ALA A 88 0.15 -21.48 4.16
C ALA A 88 -0.99 -20.89 5.01
N TYR A 89 -1.08 -19.57 5.06
CA TYR A 89 -2.20 -18.91 5.68
C TYR A 89 -3.47 -19.11 4.84
N ILE A 90 -4.54 -19.61 5.46
CA ILE A 90 -5.86 -19.73 4.85
C ILE A 90 -6.69 -18.54 5.31
N GLN A 91 -7.12 -17.73 4.34
CA GLN A 91 -7.90 -16.53 4.61
C GLN A 91 -9.33 -16.88 5.01
N THR A 92 -9.78 -16.29 6.11
CA THR A 92 -11.21 -16.22 6.45
C THR A 92 -11.87 -15.14 5.59
N PRO A 93 -13.02 -15.43 4.93
CA PRO A 93 -13.80 -14.43 4.20
C PRO A 93 -14.16 -13.24 5.10
N ASP A 94 -14.22 -12.05 4.50
CA ASP A 94 -14.69 -10.80 5.15
C ASP A 94 -13.88 -10.33 6.38
N VAL A 95 -12.69 -10.89 6.60
CA VAL A 95 -11.79 -10.49 7.68
C VAL A 95 -10.61 -9.67 7.14
N ASN A 96 -10.22 -8.63 7.88
CA ASN A 96 -8.97 -7.91 7.63
C ASN A 96 -7.79 -8.85 7.88
N VAL A 97 -7.14 -9.25 6.78
CA VAL A 97 -6.07 -10.27 6.77
C VAL A 97 -4.92 -9.89 7.70
N ILE A 98 -4.53 -8.61 7.73
CA ILE A 98 -3.44 -8.13 8.61
C ILE A 98 -3.81 -8.37 10.08
N LEU A 99 -5.03 -7.99 10.50
CA LEU A 99 -5.46 -8.15 11.89
C LEU A 99 -5.58 -9.63 12.30
N ASP A 100 -6.06 -10.50 11.40
CA ASP A 100 -6.13 -11.93 11.67
C ASP A 100 -4.74 -12.56 11.81
N LEU A 101 -3.81 -12.20 10.92
CA LEU A 101 -2.42 -12.64 11.00
C LEU A 101 -1.71 -12.13 12.26
N GLU A 102 -1.93 -10.87 12.65
CA GLU A 102 -1.42 -10.33 13.92
C GLU A 102 -1.93 -11.14 15.13
N GLY A 103 -3.22 -11.46 15.16
CA GLY A 103 -3.82 -12.27 16.20
C GLY A 103 -3.19 -13.67 16.28
N LYS A 104 -3.08 -14.35 15.14
CA LYS A 104 -2.46 -15.69 15.04
C LYS A 104 -0.98 -15.69 15.41
N LEU A 105 -0.25 -14.61 15.13
CA LEU A 105 1.18 -14.49 15.39
C LEU A 105 1.55 -13.89 16.75
N SER A 106 0.59 -13.35 17.49
CA SER A 106 0.79 -12.60 18.74
C SER A 106 1.61 -13.33 19.81
N SER A 107 1.51 -14.66 19.87
CA SER A 107 2.30 -15.50 20.79
C SER A 107 3.80 -15.53 20.47
N HIS A 108 4.17 -15.24 19.22
CA HIS A 108 5.54 -15.31 18.73
C HIS A 108 6.12 -13.95 18.34
N VAL A 109 5.26 -12.99 18.01
CA VAL A 109 5.64 -11.71 17.43
C VAL A 109 4.84 -10.58 18.08
N THR A 110 5.55 -9.53 18.49
CA THR A 110 4.95 -8.27 18.92
C THR A 110 4.84 -7.32 17.73
N PHE A 111 3.66 -6.71 17.58
CA PHE A 111 3.33 -5.72 16.56
C PHE A 111 3.03 -4.35 17.18
N LYS A 112 3.21 -3.29 16.39
CA LYS A 112 2.68 -1.95 16.72
C LYS A 112 1.54 -1.67 15.75
N ASN A 113 0.29 -1.82 16.20
CA ASN A 113 -0.86 -1.71 15.31
C ASN A 113 -1.10 -0.25 14.90
N ASN A 114 -0.72 0.08 13.68
CA ASN A 114 -0.99 1.34 13.00
C ASN A 114 -1.54 1.11 11.57
N THR A 115 -2.02 -0.10 11.27
CA THR A 115 -2.43 -0.52 9.91
C THR A 115 -3.91 -0.30 9.62
N LYS A 116 -4.71 0.03 10.63
CA LYS A 116 -6.17 0.24 10.50
C LYS A 116 -6.52 1.19 9.35
N LEU A 117 -5.94 2.39 9.35
CA LEU A 117 -6.20 3.38 8.30
C LEU A 117 -5.86 2.85 6.90
N LEU A 118 -4.76 2.13 6.77
CA LEU A 118 -4.34 1.55 5.49
C LEU A 118 -5.33 0.49 5.01
N ALA A 119 -5.85 -0.33 5.93
CA ALA A 119 -6.86 -1.34 5.64
C ALA A 119 -8.20 -0.72 5.20
N ASP A 120 -8.65 0.32 5.92
CA ASP A 120 -9.90 1.03 5.63
C ASP A 120 -9.82 1.69 4.23
N LEU A 121 -8.71 2.38 3.95
CA LEU A 121 -8.45 2.96 2.64
C LEU A 121 -8.38 1.91 1.52
N ARG A 122 -7.68 0.80 1.74
CA ARG A 122 -7.59 -0.31 0.75
C ARG A 122 -8.96 -0.88 0.45
N SER A 123 -9.78 -1.12 1.48
CA SER A 123 -11.15 -1.63 1.33
C SER A 123 -11.98 -0.73 0.41
N ILE A 124 -12.00 0.57 0.69
CA ILE A 124 -12.75 1.55 -0.10
C ILE A 124 -12.19 1.64 -1.54
N ILE A 125 -10.87 1.64 -1.70
CA ILE A 125 -10.24 1.70 -3.03
C ILE A 125 -10.64 0.50 -3.89
N VAL A 126 -10.54 -0.72 -3.35
CA VAL A 126 -10.76 -1.96 -4.10
C VAL A 126 -12.23 -2.19 -4.43
N HIS A 127 -13.14 -1.87 -3.51
CA HIS A 127 -14.55 -2.22 -3.64
C HIS A 127 -15.43 -1.11 -4.22
N GLU A 128 -14.87 0.06 -4.51
CA GLU A 128 -15.63 1.18 -5.04
C GLU A 128 -15.03 1.75 -6.33
N ASP A 129 -14.39 2.92 -6.26
CA ASP A 129 -14.07 3.75 -7.42
C ASP A 129 -12.58 3.73 -7.82
N PHE A 130 -11.79 2.85 -7.21
CA PHE A 130 -10.33 2.79 -7.37
C PHE A 130 -9.67 4.18 -7.30
N SER A 131 -10.03 4.94 -6.25
CA SER A 131 -9.70 6.36 -6.10
C SER A 131 -9.28 6.68 -4.67
N LEU A 132 -8.03 7.13 -4.49
CA LEU A 132 -7.55 7.55 -3.17
C LEU A 132 -8.25 8.83 -2.72
N LYS A 133 -8.58 9.75 -3.64
CA LYS A 133 -9.34 10.97 -3.32
C LYS A 133 -10.71 10.64 -2.74
N LYS A 134 -11.43 9.68 -3.32
CA LYS A 134 -12.75 9.27 -2.80
C LYS A 134 -12.62 8.53 -1.48
N ALA A 135 -11.66 7.61 -1.37
CA ALA A 135 -11.38 6.89 -0.11
C ALA A 135 -11.08 7.85 1.04
N ARG A 136 -10.22 8.84 0.83
CA ARG A 136 -9.92 9.85 1.86
C ARG A 136 -11.16 10.60 2.32
N LYS A 137 -12.08 10.93 1.40
CA LYS A 137 -13.29 11.70 1.73
C LYS A 137 -14.22 10.88 2.62
N LYS A 138 -14.37 9.58 2.34
CA LYS A 138 -15.13 8.66 3.17
C LYS A 138 -14.53 8.50 4.57
N GLU A 139 -13.20 8.45 4.64
CA GLU A 139 -12.45 8.39 5.90
C GLU A 139 -12.29 9.77 6.60
N ASN A 140 -12.94 10.83 6.12
CA ASN A 140 -12.85 12.19 6.67
C ASN A 140 -11.40 12.71 6.82
N ILE A 141 -10.51 12.35 5.88
CA ILE A 141 -9.10 12.73 5.91
C ILE A 141 -8.90 14.07 5.19
N ASP A 142 -8.61 15.12 5.96
CA ASP A 142 -8.30 16.45 5.42
C ASP A 142 -6.82 16.61 5.06
N THR A 143 -6.37 15.87 4.04
CA THR A 143 -5.07 16.10 3.42
C THR A 143 -5.09 15.72 1.94
N ASN A 144 -4.12 16.19 1.16
CA ASN A 144 -4.03 15.79 -0.25
C ASN A 144 -3.44 14.37 -0.39
N ASN A 145 -3.67 13.73 -1.54
CA ASN A 145 -3.18 12.37 -1.81
C ASN A 145 -1.66 12.24 -1.64
N ARG A 146 -0.89 13.27 -2.03
CA ARG A 146 0.58 13.25 -1.97
C ARG A 146 1.05 13.12 -0.52
N ASN A 147 0.49 13.94 0.37
CA ASN A 147 0.84 13.97 1.78
C ASN A 147 0.32 12.75 2.52
N LEU A 148 -0.91 12.32 2.21
CA LEU A 148 -1.47 11.07 2.73
C LEU A 148 -0.57 9.88 2.38
N PHE A 149 -0.19 9.76 1.11
CA PHE A 149 0.64 8.65 0.65
C PHE A 149 2.02 8.64 1.33
N LYS A 150 2.69 9.80 1.45
CA LYS A 150 3.95 9.91 2.22
C LYS A 150 3.80 9.46 3.67
N ARG A 151 2.68 9.79 4.31
CA ARG A 151 2.39 9.33 5.68
C ARG A 151 2.23 7.81 5.71
N LEU A 152 1.44 7.24 4.81
CA LEU A 152 1.22 5.80 4.72
C LEU A 152 2.51 5.02 4.46
N LEU A 153 3.38 5.50 3.56
CA LEU A 153 4.72 4.93 3.34
C LEU A 153 5.51 4.81 4.65
N LYS A 154 5.55 5.91 5.41
CA LYS A 154 6.26 5.94 6.70
C LYS A 154 5.59 5.05 7.74
N ASP A 155 4.27 4.98 7.75
CA ASP A 155 3.52 4.10 8.67
C ASP A 155 3.82 2.63 8.38
N VAL A 156 3.89 2.23 7.11
CA VAL A 156 4.27 0.88 6.67
C VAL A 156 5.73 0.58 7.02
N GLU A 157 6.65 1.50 6.75
CA GLU A 157 8.06 1.34 7.10
C GLU A 157 8.22 1.13 8.62
N ASN A 158 7.55 1.96 9.41
CA ASN A 158 7.55 1.86 10.86
C ASN A 158 6.92 0.54 11.33
N TYR A 159 5.82 0.11 10.72
CA TYR A 159 5.18 -1.16 11.04
C TYR A 159 6.18 -2.31 10.87
N ILE A 160 6.79 -2.44 9.68
CA ILE A 160 7.75 -3.48 9.37
C ILE A 160 8.93 -3.45 10.34
N LYS A 161 9.53 -2.28 10.60
CA LYS A 161 10.64 -2.13 11.53
C LYS A 161 10.29 -2.60 12.95
N ASN A 162 9.08 -2.33 13.40
CA ASN A 162 8.61 -2.62 14.77
C ASN A 162 8.15 -4.07 14.99
N ILE A 163 8.08 -4.90 13.96
CA ILE A 163 7.88 -6.36 14.12
C ILE A 163 9.06 -6.92 14.93
N LYS A 164 8.78 -7.40 16.14
CA LYS A 164 9.77 -7.97 17.07
C LYS A 164 9.38 -9.40 17.45
N LEU A 165 10.37 -10.28 17.53
CA LEU A 165 10.17 -11.61 18.07
C LEU A 165 10.08 -11.53 19.58
N ASN A 166 9.16 -12.32 20.14
CA ASN A 166 9.07 -12.55 21.58
C ASN A 166 10.21 -13.46 22.05
#